data_AF-A0A0L7LSQ8-F1
#
_entry.id   AF-A0A0L7LSQ8-F1
#
_cell.length_a   1.000
_cell.length_b   1.000
_cell.length_c   1.000
_cell.angle_alpha   90.00
_cell.angle_beta   90.00
_cell.angle_gamma   90.00
#
_symmetry.space_group_name_H-M   'P 1'
#
loop_
_entity.id
_entity.type
_entity.pdbx_description
1 polymer ?
#
loop_
_entity_poly.entity_id
_entity_poly.type
_entity_poly.pdbx_seq_one_letter_code
_entity_poly.pdbx_strand_id
1 'polypeptide(L)'
;LIVCTGVWNCYFLIGLCMGTPTVMVPQLRAANVTISDETASWLRISIPWIVLLSILTAAIGRKKTHIIVTVSCLISYSILYFSKTVNDIFVSNIFQGVISAAFLTTSVVILTEFTSTKYRGIFLTLKSATFFWGILTANTIGTFSNWHNIAIVGFVCSVYSLLTVTIWPESPYWLAGKGKFVECSKSHTWLKGSDAETLRELENIVKYYQSERFFKQNNIQSVIKTFFSKASLKPILLSSLLTCLYVFSGKLIFTVYAIDVLKKITKDNWTAYKGMLILDSVTVLSMYLGCFLSKKLKRRTMLLLFSSLGATFLFILSGYLYLIKLSIVVENTYVSISLLAAYSITTSCGPIIMSTSIIGELLPVESKCIFMCIIAFIFKSIFSTLARISPYIFKHFNMHGTFLLYGVLTVVCLVLIYFYLPETKNKTLQEIDESLRWKTTKSIEETSKLMPALIRKNNVTFE
;
A
#
# COMPACT_ATOMS: atom_id res chain seq x y z
N LEU A 1 6.59 15.67 11.53
CA LEU A 1 5.10 15.57 11.48
C LEU A 1 4.52 16.27 10.25
N ILE A 2 4.86 17.54 9.99
CA ILE A 2 4.39 18.33 8.82
C ILE A 2 4.57 17.60 7.48
N VAL A 3 5.71 16.91 7.28
CA VAL A 3 5.92 16.09 6.08
C VAL A 3 4.92 14.95 5.99
N CYS A 4 4.74 14.21 7.09
CA CYS A 4 3.83 13.07 7.13
C CYS A 4 2.38 13.48 6.88
N THR A 5 1.92 14.64 7.37
CA THR A 5 0.54 15.08 7.17
C THR A 5 0.24 15.38 5.69
N GLY A 6 1.15 16.03 4.97
CA GLY A 6 0.95 16.25 3.54
C GLY A 6 1.01 14.95 2.71
N VAL A 7 1.87 13.99 3.09
CA VAL A 7 1.87 12.67 2.42
C VAL A 7 0.63 11.85 2.76
N TRP A 8 0.18 11.82 4.02
CA TRP A 8 -1.06 11.15 4.43
C TRP A 8 -2.27 11.75 3.72
N ASN A 9 -2.26 13.05 3.46
CA ASN A 9 -3.29 13.67 2.66
C ASN A 9 -3.32 13.13 1.21
N CYS A 10 -2.19 12.75 0.60
CA CYS A 10 -2.22 11.98 -0.66
C CYS A 10 -2.86 10.59 -0.49
N TYR A 11 -2.68 9.92 0.65
CA TYR A 11 -3.39 8.67 0.95
C TYR A 11 -4.90 8.90 1.09
N PHE A 12 -5.31 10.02 1.67
CA PHE A 12 -6.73 10.42 1.73
C PHE A 12 -7.29 10.66 0.33
N LEU A 13 -6.58 11.43 -0.51
CA LEU A 13 -6.99 11.73 -1.88
C LEU A 13 -7.12 10.48 -2.77
N ILE A 14 -6.20 9.51 -2.67
CA ILE A 14 -6.37 8.23 -3.38
C ILE A 14 -7.51 7.39 -2.79
N GLY A 15 -7.81 7.54 -1.49
CA GLY A 15 -9.00 6.98 -0.87
C GLY A 15 -10.30 7.55 -1.45
N LEU A 16 -10.40 8.89 -1.57
CA LEU A 16 -11.53 9.56 -2.21
C LEU A 16 -11.72 9.02 -3.63
N CYS A 17 -10.64 9.00 -4.41
CA CYS A 17 -10.61 8.41 -5.73
C CYS A 17 -11.14 6.96 -5.71
N MET A 18 -10.69 6.10 -4.80
CA MET A 18 -11.15 4.71 -4.72
C MET A 18 -12.63 4.55 -4.35
N GLY A 19 -13.20 5.44 -3.53
CA GLY A 19 -14.63 5.42 -3.18
C GLY A 19 -15.55 6.02 -4.25
N THR A 20 -15.08 6.98 -5.07
CA THR A 20 -15.93 7.68 -6.04
C THR A 20 -16.75 6.74 -6.95
N PRO A 21 -16.21 5.68 -7.59
CA PRO A 21 -16.97 4.83 -8.50
C PRO A 21 -18.12 4.10 -7.83
N THR A 22 -17.96 3.73 -6.55
CA THR A 22 -18.96 2.99 -5.78
C THR A 22 -20.27 3.75 -5.74
N VAL A 23 -20.22 5.08 -5.59
CA VAL A 23 -21.41 5.96 -5.54
C VAL A 23 -21.73 6.63 -6.88
N MET A 24 -20.72 6.99 -7.66
CA MET A 24 -20.87 7.67 -8.96
C MET A 24 -21.54 6.76 -10.00
N VAL A 25 -21.12 5.50 -10.11
CA VAL A 25 -21.66 4.58 -11.14
C VAL A 25 -23.17 4.33 -10.94
N PRO A 26 -23.67 4.02 -9.73
CA PRO A 26 -25.11 3.91 -9.51
C PRO A 26 -25.88 5.21 -9.81
N GLN A 27 -25.34 6.37 -9.45
CA GLN A 27 -25.99 7.67 -9.74
C GLN A 27 -26.03 7.96 -11.26
N LEU A 28 -24.98 7.65 -12.01
CA LEU A 28 -24.94 7.83 -13.47
C LEU A 28 -25.88 6.87 -14.19
N ARG A 29 -25.97 5.61 -13.73
CA ARG A 29 -26.95 4.64 -14.25
C ARG A 29 -28.40 5.09 -14.00
N ALA A 30 -28.68 5.69 -12.84
CA ALA A 30 -30.00 6.25 -12.55
C ALA A 30 -30.36 7.45 -13.44
N ALA A 31 -29.35 8.18 -13.95
CA ALA A 31 -29.53 9.29 -14.90
C ALA A 31 -29.59 8.85 -16.38
N ASN A 32 -29.75 7.55 -16.66
CA ASN A 32 -29.78 6.97 -18.01
C ASN A 32 -28.52 7.23 -18.86
N VAL A 33 -27.38 7.54 -18.24
CA VAL A 33 -26.11 7.65 -18.96
C VAL A 33 -25.58 6.23 -19.18
N THR A 34 -25.53 5.78 -20.44
CA THR A 34 -25.04 4.44 -20.81
C THR A 34 -23.54 4.35 -20.59
N ILE A 35 -23.13 3.93 -19.40
CA ILE A 35 -21.76 3.53 -19.12
C ILE A 35 -21.70 2.02 -19.33
N SER A 36 -21.02 1.58 -20.39
CA SER A 36 -20.72 0.16 -20.56
C SER A 36 -19.89 -0.33 -19.35
N ASP A 37 -20.18 -1.54 -18.86
CA ASP A 37 -19.43 -2.15 -17.76
C ASP A 37 -17.92 -2.23 -18.06
N GLU A 38 -17.56 -2.30 -19.35
CA GLU A 38 -16.18 -2.21 -19.81
C GLU A 38 -15.61 -0.81 -19.60
N THR A 39 -16.32 0.24 -20.03
CA THR A 39 -15.97 1.65 -19.85
C THR A 39 -15.77 1.99 -18.37
N ALA A 40 -16.62 1.45 -17.48
CA ALA A 40 -16.48 1.56 -16.02
C ALA A 40 -15.21 0.89 -15.46
N SER A 41 -14.75 -0.20 -16.09
CA SER A 41 -13.52 -0.92 -15.70
C SER A 41 -12.24 -0.23 -16.19
N TRP A 42 -12.31 0.48 -17.33
CA TRP A 42 -11.21 1.25 -17.91
C TRP A 42 -10.90 2.56 -17.20
N LEU A 43 -11.68 2.91 -16.18
CA LEU A 43 -11.67 4.24 -15.61
C LEU A 43 -10.32 4.69 -15.04
N ARG A 44 -9.24 3.90 -14.99
CA ARG A 44 -7.96 4.29 -14.35
C ARG A 44 -6.70 3.77 -15.03
N ILE A 45 -6.24 4.51 -16.04
CA ILE A 45 -4.90 4.33 -16.62
C ILE A 45 -3.86 4.90 -15.65
N SER A 46 -3.28 4.06 -14.79
CA SER A 46 -2.20 4.46 -13.88
C SER A 46 -0.84 3.80 -14.17
N ILE A 47 -0.80 2.79 -15.04
CA ILE A 47 0.41 2.01 -15.31
C ILE A 47 1.55 2.86 -15.89
N PRO A 48 1.33 3.72 -16.92
CA PRO A 48 2.39 4.57 -17.46
C PRO A 48 2.97 5.52 -16.40
N TRP A 49 2.11 6.04 -15.52
CA TRP A 49 2.50 6.95 -14.45
C TRP A 49 3.37 6.30 -13.38
N ILE A 50 3.26 4.99 -13.15
CA ILE A 50 4.10 4.26 -12.19
C ILE A 50 5.58 4.34 -12.61
N VAL A 51 5.86 4.06 -13.88
CA VAL A 51 7.23 4.10 -14.42
C VAL A 51 7.74 5.54 -14.44
N LEU A 52 6.94 6.47 -14.97
CA LEU A 52 7.33 7.88 -15.09
C LEU A 52 7.63 8.51 -13.72
N LEU A 53 6.74 8.36 -12.74
CA LEU A 53 6.95 8.92 -11.40
C LEU A 53 8.12 8.27 -10.67
N SER A 54 8.38 6.98 -10.90
CA SER A 54 9.54 6.31 -10.30
C SER A 54 10.85 6.88 -10.84
N ILE A 55 10.92 7.14 -12.15
CA ILE A 55 12.07 7.81 -12.79
C ILE A 55 12.21 9.25 -12.27
N LEU A 56 11.12 10.02 -12.21
CA LEU A 56 11.13 11.39 -11.68
C LEU A 56 11.60 11.42 -10.21
N THR A 57 11.07 10.53 -9.36
CA THR A 57 11.46 10.45 -7.94
C THR A 57 12.96 10.24 -7.77
N ALA A 58 13.57 9.43 -8.65
CA ALA A 58 15.01 9.19 -8.64
C ALA A 58 15.82 10.37 -9.24
N ALA A 59 15.33 10.97 -10.33
CA ALA A 59 16.04 11.98 -11.10
C ALA A 59 16.00 13.38 -10.46
N ILE A 60 14.80 13.89 -10.17
CA ILE A 60 14.57 15.28 -9.75
C ILE A 60 14.39 15.47 -8.24
N GLY A 61 14.32 14.37 -7.48
CA GLY A 61 14.14 14.38 -6.03
C GLY A 61 12.70 14.09 -5.58
N ARG A 62 12.53 13.91 -4.28
CA ARG A 62 11.25 13.47 -3.68
C ARG A 62 10.29 14.66 -3.54
N LYS A 63 10.80 15.81 -3.11
CA LYS A 63 10.02 17.05 -2.95
C LYS A 63 9.41 17.49 -4.29
N LYS A 64 10.25 17.63 -5.31
CA LYS A 64 9.79 18.09 -6.65
C LYS A 64 8.80 17.12 -7.28
N THR A 65 9.03 15.81 -7.14
CA THR A 65 8.09 14.81 -7.65
C THR A 65 6.75 14.87 -6.92
N HIS A 66 6.75 15.11 -5.61
CA HIS A 66 5.50 15.29 -4.86
C HIS A 66 4.73 16.55 -5.26
N ILE A 67 5.42 17.64 -5.63
CA ILE A 67 4.77 18.83 -6.23
C ILE A 67 4.04 18.45 -7.53
N ILE A 68 4.67 17.67 -8.41
CA ILE A 68 4.01 17.20 -9.65
C ILE A 68 2.76 16.38 -9.34
N VAL A 69 2.83 15.47 -8.36
CA VAL A 69 1.69 14.66 -7.93
C VAL A 69 0.54 15.53 -7.42
N THR A 70 0.82 16.50 -6.56
CA THR A 70 -0.20 17.36 -5.95
C THR A 70 -0.85 18.32 -6.95
N VAL A 71 -0.06 18.90 -7.87
CA VAL A 71 -0.58 19.71 -8.98
C VAL A 71 -1.47 18.87 -9.90
N SER A 72 -1.07 17.64 -10.23
CA SER A 72 -1.91 16.71 -11.00
C SER A 72 -3.24 16.41 -10.31
N CYS A 73 -3.24 16.27 -8.99
CA CYS A 73 -4.48 16.07 -8.22
C CYS A 73 -5.39 17.29 -8.29
N LEU A 74 -4.82 18.49 -8.15
CA LEU A 74 -5.58 19.73 -8.22
C LEU A 74 -6.27 19.87 -9.59
N ILE A 75 -5.54 19.61 -10.68
CA ILE A 75 -6.09 19.59 -12.04
C ILE A 75 -7.19 18.54 -12.15
N SER A 76 -6.92 17.31 -11.70
CA SER A 76 -7.85 16.20 -11.78
C SER A 76 -9.19 16.48 -11.10
N TYR A 77 -9.17 16.93 -9.84
CA TYR A 77 -10.38 17.21 -9.08
C TYR A 77 -11.10 18.45 -9.61
N SER A 78 -10.38 19.43 -10.17
CA SER A 78 -11.02 20.56 -10.88
C SER A 78 -11.81 20.06 -12.10
N ILE A 79 -11.21 19.21 -12.93
CA ILE A 79 -11.89 18.61 -14.10
C ILE A 79 -13.07 17.76 -13.65
N LEU A 80 -12.93 16.98 -12.57
CA LEU A 80 -14.03 16.16 -12.03
C LEU A 80 -15.22 17.02 -11.60
N TYR A 81 -14.97 18.17 -10.98
CA TYR A 81 -16.04 19.06 -10.53
C TYR A 81 -16.80 19.69 -11.70
N PHE A 82 -16.10 20.10 -12.76
CA PHE A 82 -16.70 20.71 -13.95
C PHE A 82 -17.18 19.70 -15.00
N SER A 83 -17.05 18.40 -14.73
CA SER A 83 -17.38 17.35 -15.69
C SER A 83 -18.87 17.34 -16.03
N LYS A 84 -19.18 17.30 -17.32
CA LYS A 84 -20.56 17.18 -17.83
C LYS A 84 -20.73 15.94 -18.69
N THR A 85 -19.64 15.46 -19.27
CA THR A 85 -19.62 14.29 -20.14
C THR A 85 -18.79 13.16 -19.53
N VAL A 86 -19.02 11.93 -20.00
CA VAL A 86 -18.21 10.76 -19.60
C VAL A 86 -16.74 10.96 -19.99
N ASN A 87 -16.46 11.70 -21.07
CA ASN A 87 -15.10 12.01 -21.51
C ASN A 87 -14.36 12.90 -20.51
N ASP A 88 -15.03 13.89 -19.91
CA ASP A 88 -14.43 14.74 -18.87
C ASP A 88 -14.02 13.91 -17.65
N ILE A 89 -14.88 12.95 -17.27
CA ILE A 89 -14.61 12.00 -16.18
C ILE A 89 -13.38 11.14 -16.55
N PHE A 90 -13.25 10.69 -17.79
CA PHE A 90 -12.07 9.96 -18.26
C PHE A 90 -10.80 10.79 -18.17
N VAL A 91 -10.82 12.03 -18.64
CA VAL A 91 -9.68 12.94 -18.58
C VAL A 91 -9.28 13.17 -17.12
N SER A 92 -10.24 13.46 -16.24
CA SER A 92 -9.98 13.59 -14.80
C SER A 92 -9.26 12.36 -14.24
N ASN A 93 -9.74 11.16 -14.57
CA ASN A 93 -9.14 9.92 -14.07
C ASN A 93 -7.72 9.65 -14.59
N ILE A 94 -7.36 10.08 -15.79
CA ILE A 94 -5.97 9.99 -16.29
C ILE A 94 -5.04 10.74 -15.34
N PHE A 95 -5.43 11.94 -14.90
CA PHE A 95 -4.67 12.72 -13.91
C PHE A 95 -4.73 12.09 -12.49
N GLN A 96 -5.85 11.46 -12.08
CA GLN A 96 -5.89 10.66 -10.84
C GLN A 96 -4.95 9.43 -10.92
N GLY A 97 -4.63 8.98 -12.13
CA GLY A 97 -3.62 7.95 -12.37
C GLY A 97 -2.26 8.30 -11.75
N VAL A 98 -1.90 9.59 -11.72
CA VAL A 98 -0.65 10.09 -11.12
C VAL A 98 -0.63 9.84 -9.61
N ILE A 99 -1.71 10.17 -8.88
CA ILE A 99 -1.75 9.90 -7.43
C ILE A 99 -1.88 8.41 -7.11
N SER A 100 -2.59 7.66 -7.95
CA SER A 100 -2.65 6.20 -7.86
C SER A 100 -1.25 5.57 -8.03
N ALA A 101 -0.40 6.14 -8.88
CA ALA A 101 0.97 5.69 -9.06
C ALA A 101 1.87 6.12 -7.88
N ALA A 102 1.71 7.35 -7.39
CA ALA A 102 2.45 7.88 -6.24
C ALA A 102 2.19 7.10 -4.94
N PHE A 103 0.99 6.55 -4.77
CA PHE A 103 0.53 5.82 -3.57
C PHE A 103 1.49 4.70 -3.10
N LEU A 104 2.05 3.92 -4.02
CA LEU A 104 3.02 2.84 -3.70
C LEU A 104 4.47 3.21 -4.02
N THR A 105 4.72 4.27 -4.78
CA THR A 105 6.07 4.67 -5.20
C THR A 105 6.56 5.84 -4.35
N THR A 106 6.36 7.07 -4.80
CA THR A 106 6.88 8.31 -4.21
C THR A 106 6.44 8.49 -2.75
N SER A 107 5.16 8.27 -2.42
CA SER A 107 4.62 8.53 -1.08
C SER A 107 5.21 7.59 -0.02
N VAL A 108 5.43 6.31 -0.36
CA VAL A 108 6.06 5.37 0.57
C VAL A 108 7.55 5.70 0.74
N VAL A 109 8.24 6.04 -0.35
CA VAL A 109 9.65 6.44 -0.29
C VAL A 109 9.82 7.65 0.62
N ILE A 110 9.00 8.70 0.45
CA ILE A 110 9.00 9.89 1.31
C ILE A 110 8.75 9.50 2.77
N LEU A 111 7.70 8.73 3.06
CA LEU A 111 7.43 8.31 4.44
C LEU A 111 8.59 7.51 5.04
N THR A 112 9.31 6.70 4.26
CA THR A 112 10.41 5.90 4.81
C THR A 112 11.71 6.70 5.00
N GLU A 113 12.02 7.63 4.10
CA GLU A 113 13.26 8.42 4.11
C GLU A 113 13.19 9.62 5.07
N PHE A 114 12.00 10.20 5.26
CA PHE A 114 11.81 11.40 6.08
C PHE A 114 11.49 11.08 7.55
N THR A 115 11.25 9.81 7.89
CA THR A 115 10.86 9.41 9.24
C THR A 115 11.98 8.67 9.95
N SER A 116 12.17 9.00 11.23
CA SER A 116 13.07 8.26 12.11
C SER A 116 12.60 6.81 12.27
N THR A 117 13.56 5.89 12.39
CA THR A 117 13.35 4.44 12.55
C THR A 117 12.38 4.12 13.69
N LYS A 118 12.46 4.85 14.81
CA LYS A 118 11.60 4.69 16.00
C LYS A 118 10.11 4.85 15.69
N TYR A 119 9.75 5.82 14.85
CA TYR A 119 8.35 6.17 14.56
C TYR A 119 7.86 5.64 13.20
N ARG A 120 8.77 5.15 12.35
CA ARG A 120 8.51 4.70 10.99
C ARG A 120 7.36 3.70 10.92
N GLY A 121 7.34 2.70 11.82
CA GLY A 121 6.29 1.69 11.83
C GLY A 121 4.89 2.29 12.00
N ILE A 122 4.70 3.20 12.95
CA ILE A 122 3.41 3.84 13.23
C ILE A 122 2.99 4.76 12.07
N PHE A 123 3.92 5.52 11.50
CA PHE A 123 3.60 6.42 10.40
C PHE A 123 3.27 5.68 9.11
N LEU A 124 3.89 4.52 8.89
CA LEU A 124 3.57 3.62 7.78
C LEU A 124 2.22 2.91 7.97
N THR A 125 1.79 2.61 9.20
CA THR A 125 0.48 2.01 9.42
C THR A 125 -0.64 3.04 9.37
N LEU A 126 -0.42 4.26 9.90
CA LEU A 126 -1.42 5.33 9.88
C LEU A 126 -1.83 5.75 8.46
N LYS A 127 -0.90 5.68 7.49
CA LYS A 127 -1.18 5.97 6.07
C LYS A 127 -2.35 5.13 5.52
N SER A 128 -2.46 3.87 5.97
CA SER A 128 -3.49 2.95 5.52
C SER A 128 -4.85 3.30 6.12
N ALA A 129 -4.88 3.76 7.37
CA ALA A 129 -6.12 4.29 7.98
C ALA A 129 -6.62 5.54 7.22
N THR A 130 -5.71 6.46 6.88
CA THR A 130 -6.05 7.68 6.13
C THR A 130 -6.61 7.37 4.74
N PHE A 131 -6.15 6.29 4.09
CA PHE A 131 -6.72 5.82 2.83
C PHE A 131 -8.19 5.41 2.96
N PHE A 132 -8.54 4.63 3.98
CA PHE A 132 -9.95 4.22 4.19
C PHE A 132 -10.84 5.38 4.68
N TRP A 133 -10.28 6.38 5.37
CA TRP A 133 -10.99 7.63 5.62
C TRP A 133 -11.43 8.34 4.33
N GLY A 134 -10.57 8.33 3.31
CA GLY A 134 -10.92 8.88 2.00
C GLY A 134 -12.08 8.13 1.36
N ILE A 135 -12.06 6.79 1.41
CA ILE A 135 -13.15 5.96 0.89
C ILE A 135 -14.46 6.25 1.62
N LEU A 136 -14.44 6.22 2.96
CA LEU A 136 -15.61 6.53 3.79
C LEU A 136 -16.17 7.91 3.47
N THR A 137 -15.30 8.91 3.29
CA THR A 137 -15.71 10.28 2.95
C THR A 137 -16.39 10.35 1.59
N ALA A 138 -15.81 9.72 0.56
CA ALA A 138 -16.40 9.67 -0.78
C ALA A 138 -17.76 8.95 -0.77
N ASN A 139 -17.85 7.81 -0.07
CA ASN A 139 -19.08 7.04 0.05
C ASN A 139 -20.15 7.80 0.85
N THR A 140 -19.76 8.54 1.89
CA THR A 140 -20.67 9.39 2.69
C THR A 140 -21.23 10.51 1.82
N ILE A 141 -20.36 11.25 1.11
CA ILE A 141 -20.78 12.34 0.22
C ILE A 141 -21.70 11.82 -0.87
N GLY A 142 -21.36 10.72 -1.54
CA GLY A 142 -22.19 10.15 -2.60
C GLY A 142 -23.44 9.41 -2.10
N THR A 143 -23.60 9.19 -0.80
CA THR A 143 -24.84 8.66 -0.22
C THR A 143 -25.83 9.79 0.06
N PHE A 144 -25.36 10.90 0.63
CA PHE A 144 -26.21 12.01 1.06
C PHE A 144 -26.29 13.16 0.05
N SER A 145 -25.44 13.14 -0.98
CA SER A 145 -25.28 14.23 -1.93
C SER A 145 -24.84 13.74 -3.30
N ASN A 146 -24.69 14.68 -4.23
CA ASN A 146 -24.20 14.40 -5.56
C ASN A 146 -22.69 14.08 -5.53
N TRP A 147 -22.26 13.09 -6.32
CA TRP A 147 -20.86 12.67 -6.42
C TRP A 147 -19.89 13.80 -6.84
N HIS A 148 -20.37 14.86 -7.52
CA HIS A 148 -19.54 16.04 -7.84
C HIS A 148 -18.96 16.72 -6.59
N ASN A 149 -19.64 16.65 -5.44
CA ASN A 149 -19.15 17.26 -4.19
C ASN A 149 -17.89 16.59 -3.64
N ILE A 150 -17.59 15.35 -4.05
CA ILE A 150 -16.33 14.67 -3.73
C ILE A 150 -15.15 15.46 -4.29
N ALA A 151 -15.33 16.09 -5.46
CA ALA A 151 -14.30 16.87 -6.13
C ALA A 151 -13.92 18.13 -5.35
N ILE A 152 -14.86 18.76 -4.65
CA ILE A 152 -14.60 19.94 -3.79
C ILE A 152 -13.62 19.55 -2.67
N VAL A 153 -13.90 18.44 -1.97
CA VAL A 153 -13.02 17.94 -0.91
C VAL A 153 -11.65 17.56 -1.48
N GLY A 154 -11.63 16.87 -2.63
CA GLY A 154 -10.39 16.55 -3.34
C GLY A 154 -9.56 17.78 -3.71
N PHE A 155 -10.20 18.86 -4.14
CA PHE A 155 -9.55 20.13 -4.46
C PHE A 155 -8.93 20.79 -3.22
N VAL A 156 -9.70 20.94 -2.14
CA VAL A 156 -9.21 21.54 -0.89
C VAL A 156 -8.04 20.74 -0.31
N CYS A 157 -8.15 19.41 -0.29
CA CYS A 157 -7.07 18.54 0.13
C CYS A 157 -5.83 18.69 -0.78
N SER A 158 -6.02 18.82 -2.09
CA SER A 158 -4.89 19.01 -3.02
C SER A 158 -4.15 20.33 -2.77
N VAL A 159 -4.88 21.43 -2.52
CA VAL A 159 -4.30 22.72 -2.13
C VAL A 159 -3.52 22.61 -0.82
N TYR A 160 -4.10 21.96 0.20
CA TYR A 160 -3.40 21.74 1.46
C TYR A 160 -2.08 20.96 1.26
N SER A 161 -2.11 19.89 0.45
CA SER A 161 -0.90 19.12 0.12
C SER A 161 0.16 19.98 -0.56
N LEU A 162 -0.25 20.82 -1.52
CA LEU A 162 0.64 21.74 -2.23
C LEU A 162 1.27 22.77 -1.29
N LEU A 163 0.51 23.33 -0.35
CA LEU A 163 1.04 24.25 0.66
C LEU A 163 2.05 23.55 1.58
N THR A 164 1.72 22.35 2.08
CA THR A 164 2.65 21.64 2.98
C THR A 164 3.99 21.33 2.31
N VAL A 165 4.00 20.88 1.05
CA VAL A 165 5.24 20.46 0.37
C VAL A 165 6.22 21.61 0.15
N THR A 166 5.75 22.87 0.06
CA THR A 166 6.64 24.04 -0.10
C THR A 166 7.65 24.16 1.04
N ILE A 167 7.24 23.80 2.26
CA ILE A 167 8.02 23.90 3.50
C ILE A 167 9.05 22.77 3.62
N TRP A 168 8.84 21.64 2.93
CA TRP A 168 9.66 20.44 3.15
C TRP A 168 11.11 20.65 2.69
N PRO A 169 12.12 20.13 3.41
CA PRO A 169 13.43 19.93 2.82
C PRO A 169 13.39 18.75 1.83
N GLU A 170 14.43 18.61 1.01
CA GLU A 170 14.59 17.44 0.14
C GLU A 170 15.12 16.23 0.93
N SER A 171 14.89 15.00 0.47
CA SER A 171 15.30 13.79 1.19
C SER A 171 16.81 13.76 1.49
N PRO A 172 17.23 13.51 2.76
CA PRO A 172 18.65 13.41 3.11
C PRO A 172 19.32 12.25 2.38
N TYR A 173 18.65 11.10 2.23
CA TYR A 173 19.19 9.94 1.50
C TYR A 173 19.40 10.25 0.02
N TRP A 174 18.48 10.99 -0.62
CA TRP A 174 18.65 11.39 -2.02
C TRP A 174 19.80 12.39 -2.19
N LEU A 175 19.91 13.37 -1.30
CA LEU A 175 21.00 14.35 -1.30
C LEU A 175 22.36 13.67 -1.11
N ALA A 176 22.46 12.72 -0.18
CA ALA A 176 23.65 11.89 0.00
C ALA A 176 23.99 11.08 -1.26
N GLY A 177 22.99 10.46 -1.90
CA GLY A 177 23.17 9.74 -3.17
C GLY A 177 23.63 10.63 -4.34
N LYS A 178 23.28 11.92 -4.33
CA LYS A 178 23.82 12.93 -5.27
C LYS A 178 25.16 13.51 -4.84
N GLY A 179 25.70 13.10 -3.68
CA GLY A 179 26.94 13.59 -3.09
C GLY A 179 26.88 15.00 -2.51
N LYS A 180 25.67 15.51 -2.27
CA LYS A 180 25.45 16.83 -1.66
C LYS A 180 25.43 16.71 -0.14
N PHE A 181 26.57 16.38 0.46
CA PHE A 181 26.63 16.03 1.89
C PHE A 181 26.29 17.20 2.84
N VAL A 182 26.62 18.44 2.46
CA VAL A 182 26.27 19.63 3.25
C VAL A 182 24.75 19.85 3.28
N GLU A 183 24.09 19.79 2.12
CA GLU A 183 22.63 19.88 2.03
C GLU A 183 21.96 18.70 2.75
N CYS A 184 22.54 17.49 2.63
CA CYS A 184 22.08 16.30 3.34
C CYS A 184 22.05 16.50 4.86
N SER A 185 23.15 17.02 5.43
CA SER A 185 23.24 17.32 6.87
C SER A 185 22.15 18.32 7.30
N LYS A 186 22.00 19.44 6.59
CA LYS A 186 20.95 20.44 6.87
C LYS A 186 19.54 19.85 6.83
N SER A 187 19.24 19.06 5.80
CA SER A 187 17.93 18.39 5.67
C SER A 187 17.69 17.39 6.81
N HIS A 188 18.70 16.56 7.12
CA HIS A 188 18.61 15.58 8.18
C HIS A 188 18.34 16.23 9.53
N THR A 189 19.10 17.28 9.87
CA THR A 189 18.93 18.03 11.11
C THR A 189 17.56 18.69 11.20
N TRP A 190 17.04 19.25 10.11
CA TRP A 190 15.68 19.80 10.09
C TRP A 190 14.60 18.73 10.35
N LEU A 191 14.78 17.53 9.80
CA LEU A 191 13.79 16.44 9.89
C LEU A 191 13.80 15.72 11.24
N LYS A 192 14.99 15.50 11.79
CA LYS A 192 15.20 14.58 12.93
C LYS A 192 15.83 15.23 14.16
N GLY A 193 16.31 16.47 14.06
CA GLY A 193 17.03 17.15 15.13
C GLY A 193 18.54 16.91 15.12
N SER A 194 19.20 17.30 16.21
CA SER A 194 20.66 17.25 16.40
C SER A 194 21.09 16.39 17.60
N ASP A 195 20.24 15.47 18.06
CA ASP A 195 20.57 14.57 19.16
C ASP A 195 21.72 13.63 18.77
N ALA A 196 22.50 13.16 19.75
CA ALA A 196 23.67 12.30 19.50
C ALA A 196 23.33 11.04 18.67
N GLU A 197 22.16 10.43 18.88
CA GLU A 197 21.69 9.28 18.09
C GLU A 197 21.45 9.66 16.62
N THR A 198 20.85 10.83 16.38
CA THR A 198 20.55 11.32 15.02
C THR A 198 21.82 11.74 14.27
N LEU A 199 22.81 12.29 14.98
CA LEU A 199 24.12 12.61 14.39
C LEU A 199 24.88 11.34 14.00
N ARG A 200 24.84 10.28 14.82
CA ARG A 200 25.38 8.97 14.45
C ARG A 200 24.68 8.39 13.22
N GLU A 201 23.36 8.52 13.12
CA GLU A 201 22.61 8.11 11.92
C GLU A 201 23.09 8.88 10.68
N LEU A 202 23.24 10.20 10.78
CA LEU A 202 23.74 11.04 9.69
C LEU A 202 25.16 10.64 9.27
N GLU A 203 26.07 10.43 10.21
CA GLU A 203 27.43 9.95 9.92
C GLU A 203 27.41 8.63 9.17
N ASN A 204 26.58 7.67 9.59
CA ASN A 204 26.45 6.38 8.93
C ASN A 204 25.94 6.54 7.49
N ILE A 205 24.97 7.42 7.25
CA ILE A 205 24.47 7.74 5.90
C ILE A 205 25.60 8.32 5.05
N VAL A 206 26.35 9.29 5.56
CA VAL A 206 27.44 9.96 4.83
C VAL A 206 28.57 8.98 4.51
N LYS A 207 29.07 8.24 5.52
CA LYS A 207 30.15 7.25 5.35
C LYS A 207 29.77 6.20 4.31
N TYR A 208 28.54 5.71 4.38
CA TYR A 208 28.02 4.73 3.44
C TYR A 208 28.01 5.24 1.99
N TYR A 209 27.40 6.40 1.74
CA TYR A 209 27.33 6.96 0.39
C TYR A 209 28.68 7.48 -0.13
N GLN A 210 29.59 7.87 0.75
CA GLN A 210 30.98 8.17 0.37
C GLN A 210 31.67 6.90 -0.13
N SER A 211 31.56 5.78 0.61
CA SER A 211 32.18 4.51 0.23
C SER A 211 31.62 3.95 -1.10
N GLU A 212 30.30 3.98 -1.30
CA GLU A 212 29.64 3.54 -2.54
C GLU A 212 30.00 4.41 -3.76
N ARG A 213 30.22 5.72 -3.57
CA ARG A 213 30.62 6.62 -4.66
C ARG A 213 31.97 6.26 -5.27
N PHE A 214 32.86 5.64 -4.50
CA PHE A 214 34.13 5.12 -5.02
C PHE A 214 33.93 3.92 -5.96
N PHE A 215 32.74 3.27 -5.95
CA PHE A 215 32.49 2.01 -6.67
C PHE A 215 31.46 2.08 -7.80
N LYS A 216 30.63 3.13 -7.94
CA LYS A 216 29.56 3.18 -8.98
C LYS A 216 29.80 4.20 -10.09
N GLN A 217 30.27 3.69 -11.24
CA GLN A 217 29.99 4.23 -12.57
C GLN A 217 28.57 3.77 -12.97
N ASN A 218 27.62 4.71 -13.07
CA ASN A 218 26.20 4.44 -13.34
C ASN A 218 25.97 3.99 -14.79
N ASN A 219 26.01 2.68 -15.06
CA ASN A 219 25.48 2.09 -16.28
C ASN A 219 24.15 1.37 -15.99
N ILE A 220 23.13 1.55 -16.84
CA ILE A 220 21.83 0.83 -16.75
C ILE A 220 22.04 -0.69 -16.70
N GLN A 221 23.11 -1.18 -17.32
CA GLN A 221 23.52 -2.58 -17.30
C GLN A 221 23.90 -3.08 -15.90
N SER A 222 24.47 -2.24 -15.02
CA SER A 222 24.77 -2.62 -13.64
C SER A 222 23.50 -2.69 -12.80
N VAL A 223 22.51 -1.84 -13.06
CA VAL A 223 21.19 -1.87 -12.40
C VAL A 223 20.44 -3.16 -12.76
N ILE A 224 20.42 -3.55 -14.04
CA ILE A 224 19.81 -4.81 -14.50
C ILE A 224 20.54 -6.02 -13.88
N LYS A 225 21.88 -5.98 -13.81
CA LYS A 225 22.68 -7.04 -13.19
C LYS A 225 22.42 -7.16 -11.68
N THR A 226 22.24 -6.04 -10.98
CA THR A 226 21.82 -6.03 -9.57
C THR A 226 20.40 -6.55 -9.39
N PHE A 227 19.49 -6.26 -10.32
CA PHE A 227 18.10 -6.77 -10.28
C PHE A 227 18.04 -8.30 -10.38
N PHE A 228 18.75 -8.90 -11.34
CA PHE A 228 18.83 -10.36 -11.48
C PHE A 228 19.82 -11.03 -10.51
N SER A 229 20.40 -10.26 -9.57
CA SER A 229 21.20 -10.86 -8.52
C SER A 229 20.32 -11.73 -7.61
N LYS A 230 20.83 -12.91 -7.25
CA LYS A 230 20.13 -13.81 -6.32
C LYS A 230 19.77 -13.09 -5.01
N ALA A 231 20.62 -12.17 -4.55
CA ALA A 231 20.40 -11.37 -3.34
C ALA A 231 19.14 -10.49 -3.40
N SER A 232 18.85 -9.87 -4.56
CA SER A 232 17.69 -8.97 -4.71
C SER A 232 16.38 -9.70 -5.03
N LEU A 233 16.45 -10.90 -5.59
CA LEU A 233 15.27 -11.65 -6.03
C LEU A 233 14.35 -12.08 -4.87
N LYS A 234 14.92 -12.50 -3.74
CA LYS A 234 14.14 -12.99 -2.59
C LYS A 234 13.28 -11.88 -1.94
N PRO A 235 13.81 -10.67 -1.62
CA PRO A 235 12.99 -9.55 -1.17
C PRO A 235 11.85 -9.16 -2.13
N ILE A 236 12.11 -9.18 -3.43
CA ILE A 236 11.12 -8.82 -4.47
C ILE A 236 10.01 -9.87 -4.54
N LEU A 237 10.37 -11.16 -4.58
CA LEU A 237 9.40 -12.25 -4.62
C LEU A 237 8.50 -12.25 -3.38
N LEU A 238 9.09 -12.02 -2.20
CA LEU A 238 8.34 -11.95 -0.94
C LEU A 238 7.42 -10.72 -0.88
N SER A 239 7.89 -9.57 -1.38
CA SER A 239 7.07 -8.35 -1.49
C SER A 239 5.93 -8.50 -2.51
N SER A 240 6.17 -9.23 -3.60
CA SER A 240 5.15 -9.61 -4.58
C SER A 240 4.09 -10.52 -3.94
N LEU A 241 4.52 -11.53 -3.17
CA LEU A 241 3.61 -12.42 -2.44
C LEU A 241 2.74 -11.66 -1.42
N LEU A 242 3.32 -10.69 -0.69
CA LEU A 242 2.55 -9.82 0.21
C LEU A 242 1.55 -8.94 -0.54
N THR A 243 1.90 -8.51 -1.74
CA THR A 243 1.00 -7.77 -2.64
C THR A 243 -0.15 -8.65 -3.12
N CYS A 244 0.12 -9.90 -3.48
CA CYS A 244 -0.90 -10.90 -3.80
C CYS A 244 -1.85 -11.10 -2.61
N LEU A 245 -1.33 -11.33 -1.40
CA LEU A 245 -2.17 -11.47 -0.19
C LEU A 245 -3.04 -10.22 0.03
N TYR A 246 -2.47 -9.03 -0.13
CA TYR A 246 -3.19 -7.77 0.04
C TYR A 246 -4.40 -7.68 -0.90
N VAL A 247 -4.24 -8.03 -2.18
CA VAL A 247 -5.33 -7.98 -3.17
C VAL A 247 -6.28 -9.18 -3.06
N PHE A 248 -5.74 -10.41 -2.98
CA PHE A 248 -6.52 -11.64 -2.91
C PHE A 248 -7.27 -11.84 -1.59
N SER A 249 -6.98 -11.02 -0.56
CA SER A 249 -7.86 -10.90 0.61
C SER A 249 -9.30 -10.49 0.24
N GLY A 250 -9.51 -9.92 -0.95
CA GLY A 250 -10.81 -9.52 -1.49
C GLY A 250 -11.31 -8.17 -0.97
N LYS A 251 -10.65 -7.57 0.04
CA LYS A 251 -11.17 -6.39 0.76
C LYS A 251 -11.32 -5.16 -0.15
N LEU A 252 -10.33 -4.90 -1.02
CA LEU A 252 -10.42 -3.77 -1.95
C LEU A 252 -11.53 -3.95 -2.98
N ILE A 253 -11.68 -5.16 -3.53
CA ILE A 253 -12.74 -5.46 -4.50
C ILE A 253 -14.11 -5.32 -3.85
N PHE A 254 -14.27 -5.87 -2.64
CA PHE A 254 -15.50 -5.70 -1.86
C PHE A 254 -15.83 -4.23 -1.64
N THR A 255 -14.83 -3.40 -1.36
CA THR A 255 -15.03 -1.96 -1.13
C THR A 255 -15.52 -1.24 -2.39
N VAL A 256 -14.99 -1.58 -3.57
CA VAL A 256 -15.44 -1.01 -4.84
C VAL A 256 -16.89 -1.39 -5.15
N TYR A 257 -17.26 -2.66 -4.95
CA TYR A 257 -18.59 -3.20 -5.25
C TYR A 257 -19.51 -3.30 -4.02
N ALA A 258 -19.23 -2.53 -2.96
CA ALA A 258 -19.90 -2.69 -1.67
C ALA A 258 -21.41 -2.52 -1.77
N ILE A 259 -21.88 -1.52 -2.51
CA ILE A 259 -23.32 -1.26 -2.71
C ILE A 259 -23.99 -2.41 -3.45
N ASP A 260 -23.39 -2.92 -4.53
CA ASP A 260 -23.97 -4.01 -5.31
C ASP A 260 -24.07 -5.31 -4.49
N VAL A 261 -23.05 -5.56 -3.65
CA VAL A 261 -23.06 -6.68 -2.71
C VAL A 261 -24.12 -6.49 -1.63
N LEU A 262 -24.20 -5.32 -1.02
CA LEU A 262 -25.16 -5.07 0.05
C LEU A 262 -26.60 -5.07 -0.44
N LYS A 263 -26.89 -4.51 -1.63
CA LYS A 263 -28.23 -4.55 -2.25
C LYS A 263 -28.74 -5.97 -2.46
N LYS A 264 -27.86 -6.90 -2.85
CA LYS A 264 -28.20 -8.32 -3.01
C LYS A 264 -28.56 -8.99 -1.68
N ILE A 265 -28.01 -8.51 -0.55
CA ILE A 265 -28.24 -9.07 0.80
C ILE A 265 -29.43 -8.40 1.50
N THR A 266 -29.59 -7.09 1.36
CA THR A 266 -30.61 -6.30 2.08
C THR A 266 -31.93 -6.20 1.33
N LYS A 267 -31.92 -6.39 0.00
CA LYS A 267 -33.07 -6.21 -0.92
C LYS A 267 -33.69 -4.80 -0.94
N ASP A 268 -33.27 -3.92 -0.04
CA ASP A 268 -33.59 -2.50 0.01
C ASP A 268 -32.35 -1.64 -0.30
N ASN A 269 -32.56 -0.59 -1.11
CA ASN A 269 -31.52 0.33 -1.54
C ASN A 269 -30.99 1.15 -0.37
N TRP A 270 -31.85 1.76 0.44
CA TRP A 270 -31.42 2.68 1.51
C TRP A 270 -30.66 1.93 2.62
N THR A 271 -31.14 0.74 2.96
CA THR A 271 -30.47 -0.17 3.90
C THR A 271 -29.10 -0.61 3.38
N ALA A 272 -28.93 -0.79 2.06
CA ALA A 272 -27.62 -1.10 1.47
C ALA A 272 -26.62 0.05 1.62
N TYR A 273 -27.04 1.30 1.37
CA TYR A 273 -26.17 2.47 1.58
C TYR A 273 -25.76 2.63 3.05
N LYS A 274 -26.72 2.46 3.99
CA LYS A 274 -26.41 2.46 5.42
C LYS A 274 -25.43 1.35 5.80
N GLY A 275 -25.65 0.13 5.31
CA GLY A 275 -24.75 -1.00 5.53
C GLY A 275 -23.33 -0.73 5.04
N MET A 276 -23.18 -0.06 3.89
CA MET A 276 -21.87 0.30 3.34
C MET A 276 -21.14 1.27 4.28
N LEU A 277 -21.80 2.35 4.71
CA LEU A 277 -21.21 3.34 5.61
C LEU A 277 -20.82 2.74 6.96
N ILE A 278 -21.63 1.81 7.49
CA ILE A 278 -21.30 1.05 8.71
C ILE A 278 -20.03 0.22 8.49
N LEU A 279 -19.95 -0.54 7.39
CA LEU A 279 -18.79 -1.38 7.10
C LEU A 279 -17.52 -0.54 6.84
N ASP A 280 -17.63 0.60 6.19
CA ASP A 280 -16.51 1.53 5.99
C ASP A 280 -16.04 2.13 7.33
N SER A 281 -16.98 2.50 8.21
CA SER A 281 -16.65 2.99 9.56
C SER A 281 -15.95 1.90 10.39
N VAL A 282 -16.47 0.68 10.36
CA VAL A 282 -15.83 -0.50 11.00
C VAL A 282 -14.44 -0.75 10.42
N THR A 283 -14.26 -0.56 9.11
CA THR A 283 -12.95 -0.67 8.44
C THR A 283 -11.97 0.38 8.99
N VAL A 284 -12.37 1.63 9.09
CA VAL A 284 -11.52 2.70 9.65
C VAL A 284 -11.15 2.43 11.11
N LEU A 285 -12.12 2.03 11.95
CA LEU A 285 -11.87 1.71 13.36
C LEU A 285 -10.92 0.52 13.52
N SER A 286 -11.12 -0.54 12.74
CA SER A 286 -10.22 -1.70 12.73
C SER A 286 -8.81 -1.36 12.23
N MET A 287 -8.65 -0.36 11.33
CA MET A 287 -7.32 0.13 10.96
C MET A 287 -6.57 0.74 12.16
N TYR A 288 -7.24 1.54 12.98
CA TYR A 288 -6.63 2.08 14.21
C TYR A 288 -6.32 0.99 15.24
N LEU A 289 -7.22 0.02 15.39
CA LEU A 289 -6.97 -1.16 16.22
C LEU A 289 -5.74 -1.93 15.74
N GLY A 290 -5.60 -2.15 14.43
CA GLY A 290 -4.42 -2.78 13.83
C GLY A 290 -3.14 -1.96 14.07
N CYS A 291 -3.19 -0.63 13.96
CA CYS A 291 -2.06 0.24 14.28
C CYS A 291 -1.64 0.14 15.76
N PHE A 292 -2.60 -0.01 16.68
CA PHE A 292 -2.31 -0.22 18.09
C PHE A 292 -1.71 -1.61 18.35
N LEU A 293 -2.31 -2.65 17.77
CA LEU A 293 -1.85 -4.03 17.89
C LEU A 293 -0.46 -4.24 17.29
N SER A 294 -0.10 -3.51 16.23
CA SER A 294 1.24 -3.60 15.61
C SER A 294 2.36 -3.18 16.56
N LYS A 295 2.05 -2.36 17.58
CA LYS A 295 3.02 -2.02 18.64
C LYS A 295 3.26 -3.19 19.58
N LYS A 296 2.21 -3.97 19.90
CA LYS A 296 2.27 -5.07 20.87
C LYS A 296 2.74 -6.37 20.21
N LEU A 297 2.12 -6.76 19.11
CA LEU A 297 2.37 -8.04 18.43
C LEU A 297 3.56 -7.98 17.48
N LYS A 298 4.18 -9.14 17.23
CA LYS A 298 5.18 -9.34 16.17
C LYS A 298 4.51 -9.23 14.79
N ARG A 299 5.21 -8.69 13.78
CA ARG A 299 4.58 -8.34 12.49
C ARG A 299 4.16 -9.59 11.72
N ARG A 300 5.01 -10.62 11.67
CA ARG A 300 4.67 -11.89 11.00
C ARG A 300 3.50 -12.58 11.70
N THR A 301 3.54 -12.66 13.03
CA THR A 301 2.48 -13.28 13.83
C THR A 301 1.14 -12.57 13.62
N MET A 302 1.14 -11.23 13.65
CA MET A 302 -0.05 -10.44 13.43
C MET A 302 -0.62 -10.64 12.02
N LEU A 303 0.24 -10.62 10.99
CA LEU A 303 -0.18 -10.87 9.61
C LEU A 303 -0.83 -12.26 9.48
N LEU A 304 -0.20 -13.31 9.98
CA LEU A 304 -0.68 -14.69 9.86
C LEU A 304 -1.98 -14.91 10.64
N LEU A 305 -2.05 -14.46 11.90
CA LEU A 305 -3.23 -14.62 12.75
C LEU A 305 -4.47 -13.97 12.14
N PHE A 306 -4.39 -12.69 11.79
CA PHE A 306 -5.54 -11.96 11.27
C PHE A 306 -5.90 -12.36 9.84
N SER A 307 -4.93 -12.77 9.01
CA SER A 307 -5.22 -13.30 7.67
C SER A 307 -5.91 -14.67 7.76
N SER A 308 -5.52 -15.52 8.72
CA SER A 308 -6.18 -16.80 8.98
C SER A 308 -7.62 -16.60 9.44
N LEU A 309 -7.85 -15.71 10.42
CA LEU A 309 -9.20 -15.39 10.88
C LEU A 309 -10.05 -14.79 9.75
N GLY A 310 -9.49 -13.91 8.92
CA GLY A 310 -10.18 -13.36 7.76
C GLY A 310 -10.60 -14.43 6.74
N ALA A 311 -9.73 -15.40 6.45
CA ALA A 311 -10.06 -16.53 5.60
C ALA A 311 -11.16 -17.42 6.21
N THR A 312 -11.10 -17.68 7.53
CA THR A 312 -12.17 -18.41 8.24
C THR A 312 -13.52 -17.71 8.12
N PHE A 313 -13.59 -16.40 8.32
CA PHE A 313 -14.85 -15.65 8.16
C PHE A 313 -15.35 -15.67 6.71
N LEU A 314 -14.46 -15.64 5.72
CA LEU A 314 -14.85 -15.82 4.31
C LEU A 314 -15.45 -17.21 4.05
N PHE A 315 -14.87 -18.28 4.60
CA PHE A 315 -15.41 -19.63 4.46
C PHE A 315 -16.76 -19.79 5.16
N ILE A 316 -16.90 -19.24 6.38
CA ILE A 316 -18.18 -19.24 7.11
C ILE A 316 -19.24 -18.48 6.32
N LEU A 317 -18.92 -17.28 5.82
CA LEU A 317 -19.84 -16.47 5.02
C LEU A 317 -20.23 -17.19 3.72
N SER A 318 -19.27 -17.80 3.03
CA SER A 318 -19.52 -18.61 1.84
C SER A 318 -20.45 -19.77 2.14
N GLY A 319 -20.16 -20.54 3.20
CA GLY A 319 -20.98 -21.68 3.62
C GLY A 319 -22.39 -21.27 3.99
N TYR A 320 -22.54 -20.19 4.76
CA TYR A 320 -23.84 -19.64 5.14
C TYR A 320 -24.67 -19.23 3.92
N LEU A 321 -24.10 -18.48 2.99
CA LEU A 321 -24.79 -18.07 1.75
C LEU A 321 -25.11 -19.26 0.84
N TYR A 322 -24.30 -20.33 0.88
CA TYR A 322 -24.59 -21.55 0.13
C TYR A 322 -25.75 -22.35 0.75
N LEU A 323 -25.83 -22.43 2.08
CA LEU A 323 -26.95 -23.06 2.78
C LEU A 323 -28.27 -22.32 2.56
N ILE A 324 -28.24 -20.98 2.48
CA ILE A 324 -29.40 -20.17 2.07
C ILE A 324 -29.83 -20.53 0.65
N LYS A 325 -28.88 -20.67 -0.29
CA LYS A 325 -29.18 -21.06 -1.67
C LYS A 325 -29.83 -22.44 -1.77
N LEU A 326 -29.46 -23.38 -0.90
CA LEU A 326 -30.08 -24.69 -0.81
C LEU A 326 -31.42 -24.69 -0.05
N SER A 327 -31.90 -23.52 0.40
CA SER A 327 -33.13 -23.35 1.19
C SER A 327 -33.13 -24.13 2.52
N ILE A 328 -31.96 -24.50 3.03
CA ILE A 328 -31.81 -25.20 4.32
C ILE A 328 -31.93 -24.22 5.49
N VAL A 329 -31.51 -22.97 5.28
CA VAL A 329 -31.48 -21.92 6.30
C VAL A 329 -32.19 -20.66 5.77
N VAL A 330 -33.00 -20.04 6.62
CA VAL A 330 -33.68 -18.78 6.30
C VAL A 330 -32.66 -17.64 6.23
N GLU A 331 -32.75 -16.82 5.18
CA GLU A 331 -31.89 -15.66 4.97
C GLU A 331 -32.08 -14.64 6.10
N ASN A 332 -31.02 -14.37 6.86
CA ASN A 332 -31.00 -13.34 7.89
C ASN A 332 -29.94 -12.29 7.56
N THR A 333 -30.40 -11.10 7.16
CA THR A 333 -29.56 -9.96 6.77
C THR A 333 -28.57 -9.56 7.86
N TYR A 334 -28.95 -9.63 9.15
CA TYR A 334 -28.08 -9.27 10.26
C TYR A 334 -26.89 -10.23 10.40
N VAL A 335 -27.11 -11.52 10.15
CA VAL A 335 -26.03 -12.53 10.17
C VAL A 335 -25.03 -12.26 9.06
N SER A 336 -25.50 -12.03 7.83
CA SER A 336 -24.63 -11.68 6.69
C SER A 336 -23.80 -10.42 6.95
N ILE A 337 -24.41 -9.35 7.47
CA ILE A 337 -23.72 -8.09 7.76
C ILE A 337 -22.72 -8.26 8.92
N SER A 338 -23.07 -9.03 9.96
CA SER A 338 -22.17 -9.32 11.08
C SER A 338 -20.93 -10.10 10.63
N LEU A 339 -21.11 -11.13 9.80
CA LEU A 339 -20.01 -11.89 9.21
C LEU A 339 -19.13 -11.03 8.30
N LEU A 340 -19.73 -10.15 7.48
CA LEU A 340 -19.00 -9.19 6.67
C LEU A 340 -18.22 -8.19 7.52
N ALA A 341 -18.77 -7.72 8.63
CA ALA A 341 -18.09 -6.85 9.57
C ALA A 341 -16.90 -7.55 10.22
N ALA A 342 -17.06 -8.80 10.68
CA ALA A 342 -15.98 -9.61 11.26
C ALA A 342 -14.85 -9.88 10.25
N TYR A 343 -15.21 -10.22 9.01
CA TYR A 343 -14.28 -10.32 7.89
C TYR A 343 -13.54 -8.99 7.64
N SER A 344 -14.27 -7.87 7.63
CA SER A 344 -13.69 -6.55 7.40
C SER A 344 -12.71 -6.16 8.52
N ILE A 345 -13.05 -6.42 9.78
CA ILE A 345 -12.17 -6.15 10.94
C ILE A 345 -10.88 -6.96 10.84
N THR A 346 -10.99 -8.26 10.61
CA THR A 346 -9.83 -9.16 10.57
C THR A 346 -8.91 -8.87 9.39
N THR A 347 -9.47 -8.70 8.18
CA THR A 347 -8.66 -8.35 6.99
C THR A 347 -8.03 -6.97 7.09
N SER A 348 -8.71 -6.02 7.73
CA SER A 348 -8.19 -4.68 7.94
C SER A 348 -7.01 -4.67 8.90
N CYS A 349 -7.17 -5.31 10.07
CA CYS A 349 -6.11 -5.45 11.06
C CYS A 349 -4.90 -6.23 10.53
N GLY A 350 -5.12 -7.27 9.71
CA GLY A 350 -4.06 -8.15 9.22
C GLY A 350 -3.48 -7.73 7.87
N PRO A 351 -3.93 -8.37 6.78
CA PRO A 351 -3.30 -8.29 5.46
C PRO A 351 -3.19 -6.86 4.92
N ILE A 352 -4.20 -6.01 5.15
CA ILE A 352 -4.20 -4.65 4.57
C ILE A 352 -3.13 -3.76 5.21
N ILE A 353 -3.08 -3.66 6.53
CA ILE A 353 -2.07 -2.82 7.20
C ILE A 353 -0.68 -3.46 7.11
N MET A 354 -0.57 -4.75 7.43
CA MET A 354 0.73 -5.40 7.60
C MET A 354 1.46 -5.59 6.27
N SER A 355 0.80 -6.03 5.19
CA SER A 355 1.48 -6.24 3.90
C SER A 355 2.14 -4.97 3.40
N THR A 356 1.44 -3.83 3.44
CA THR A 356 2.02 -2.56 2.96
C THR A 356 3.17 -2.05 3.83
N SER A 357 3.13 -2.30 5.15
CA SER A 357 4.22 -1.91 6.04
C SER A 357 5.45 -2.80 5.86
N ILE A 358 5.26 -4.12 5.73
CA ILE A 358 6.36 -5.08 5.60
C ILE A 358 7.06 -4.93 4.23
N ILE A 359 6.31 -4.66 3.14
CA ILE A 359 6.91 -4.34 1.83
C ILE A 359 7.87 -3.15 1.94
N GLY A 360 7.50 -2.12 2.70
CA GLY A 360 8.34 -0.94 2.92
C GLY A 360 9.61 -1.20 3.75
N GLU A 361 9.66 -2.31 4.49
CA GLU A 361 10.78 -2.73 5.36
C GLU A 361 11.69 -3.76 4.69
N LEU A 362 11.14 -4.65 3.85
CA LEU A 362 11.88 -5.72 3.18
C LEU A 362 12.81 -5.20 2.07
N LEU A 363 12.46 -4.08 1.44
CA LEU A 363 13.18 -3.59 0.27
C LEU A 363 14.41 -2.78 0.67
N PRO A 364 15.61 -3.09 0.12
CA PRO A 364 16.83 -2.38 0.42
C PRO A 364 16.76 -0.92 -0.03
N VAL A 365 17.43 -0.04 0.72
CA VAL A 365 17.33 1.42 0.53
C VAL A 365 17.95 1.88 -0.78
N GLU A 366 19.08 1.29 -1.20
CA GLU A 366 19.82 1.68 -2.41
C GLU A 366 18.97 1.64 -3.69
N SER A 367 18.18 0.58 -3.84
CA SER A 367 17.38 0.30 -5.04
C SER A 367 15.89 0.40 -4.78
N LYS A 368 15.50 1.04 -3.66
CA LYS A 368 14.11 1.07 -3.20
C LYS A 368 13.15 1.64 -4.23
N CYS A 369 13.54 2.71 -4.93
CA CYS A 369 12.69 3.34 -5.95
C CYS A 369 12.34 2.37 -7.09
N ILE A 370 13.32 1.59 -7.56
CA ILE A 370 13.15 0.63 -8.66
C ILE A 370 12.29 -0.54 -8.18
N PHE A 371 12.57 -1.09 -7.01
CA PHE A 371 11.80 -2.21 -6.48
C PHE A 371 10.35 -1.82 -6.17
N MET A 372 10.12 -0.62 -5.63
CA MET A 372 8.77 -0.10 -5.43
C MET A 372 8.03 0.13 -6.74
N CYS A 373 8.71 0.54 -7.82
CA CYS A 373 8.11 0.61 -9.15
C CYS A 373 7.57 -0.74 -9.61
N ILE A 374 8.36 -1.80 -9.44
CA ILE A 374 7.99 -3.17 -9.85
C ILE A 374 6.84 -3.70 -9.00
N ILE A 375 6.92 -3.53 -7.67
CA ILE A 375 5.84 -3.93 -6.77
C ILE A 375 4.55 -3.15 -7.05
N ALA A 376 4.64 -1.86 -7.33
CA ALA A 376 3.49 -1.05 -7.72
C ALA A 376 2.87 -1.51 -9.05
N PHE A 377 3.71 -1.89 -10.03
CA PHE A 377 3.26 -2.44 -11.30
C PHE A 377 2.53 -3.78 -11.12
N ILE A 378 3.09 -4.69 -10.31
CA ILE A 378 2.47 -5.97 -9.96
C ILE A 378 1.13 -5.75 -9.25
N PHE A 379 1.13 -4.89 -8.22
CA PHE A 379 -0.08 -4.54 -7.48
C PHE A 379 -1.18 -4.04 -8.42
N LYS A 380 -0.85 -3.05 -9.26
CA LYS A 380 -1.85 -2.42 -10.13
C LYS A 380 -2.35 -3.40 -11.19
N SER A 381 -1.47 -4.21 -11.76
CA SER A 381 -1.85 -5.23 -12.75
C SER A 381 -2.80 -6.27 -12.16
N ILE A 382 -2.48 -6.82 -10.98
CA ILE A 382 -3.34 -7.81 -10.29
C ILE A 382 -4.68 -7.18 -9.92
N PHE A 383 -4.65 -5.99 -9.29
CA PHE A 383 -5.87 -5.31 -8.85
C PHE A 383 -6.77 -4.94 -10.03
N SER A 384 -6.21 -4.40 -11.12
CA SER A 384 -6.97 -4.03 -12.32
C SER A 384 -7.63 -5.23 -12.98
N THR A 385 -6.90 -6.34 -13.11
CA THR A 385 -7.43 -7.60 -13.67
C THR A 385 -8.57 -8.14 -12.81
N LEU A 386 -8.39 -8.20 -11.49
CA LEU A 386 -9.45 -8.67 -10.59
C LEU A 386 -10.66 -7.74 -10.58
N ALA A 387 -10.47 -6.43 -10.55
CA ALA A 387 -11.57 -5.46 -10.60
C ALA A 387 -12.42 -5.63 -11.86
N ARG A 388 -11.78 -5.92 -13.01
CA ARG A 388 -12.46 -6.19 -14.29
C ARG A 388 -13.19 -7.54 -14.30
N ILE A 389 -12.60 -8.57 -13.72
CA ILE A 389 -13.18 -9.93 -13.72
C ILE A 389 -14.28 -10.08 -12.64
N SER A 390 -14.28 -9.23 -11.60
CA SER A 390 -15.18 -9.34 -10.45
C SER A 390 -16.68 -9.34 -10.81
N PRO A 391 -17.20 -8.47 -11.71
CA PRO A 391 -18.61 -8.54 -12.12
C PRO A 391 -18.99 -9.89 -12.75
N TYR A 392 -18.09 -10.48 -13.55
CA TYR A 392 -18.30 -11.81 -14.13
C TYR A 392 -18.30 -12.91 -13.06
N ILE A 393 -17.41 -12.84 -12.07
CA ILE A 393 -17.39 -13.78 -10.94
C ILE A 393 -18.71 -13.65 -10.15
N PHE A 394 -19.15 -12.43 -9.83
CA PHE A 394 -20.41 -12.21 -9.13
C PHE A 394 -21.63 -12.72 -9.88
N LYS A 395 -21.60 -12.75 -11.23
CA LYS A 395 -22.67 -13.26 -12.08
C LYS A 395 -22.67 -14.79 -12.17
N HIS A 396 -21.51 -15.42 -12.39
CA HIS A 396 -21.42 -16.86 -12.62
C HIS A 396 -21.28 -17.68 -11.33
N PHE A 397 -20.40 -17.25 -10.41
CA PHE A 397 -20.14 -17.95 -9.15
C PHE A 397 -21.09 -17.54 -8.03
N ASN A 398 -21.97 -16.55 -8.27
CA ASN A 398 -22.78 -15.91 -7.23
C ASN A 398 -21.90 -15.43 -6.05
N MET A 399 -22.54 -14.98 -4.96
CA MET A 399 -21.82 -14.42 -3.82
C MET A 399 -21.04 -15.46 -3.02
N HIS A 400 -21.66 -16.62 -2.75
CA HIS A 400 -21.02 -17.72 -2.02
C HIS A 400 -19.73 -18.18 -2.72
N GLY A 401 -19.78 -18.46 -4.02
CA GLY A 401 -18.60 -18.90 -4.78
C GLY A 401 -17.51 -17.82 -4.85
N THR A 402 -17.89 -16.54 -4.86
CA THR A 402 -16.92 -15.44 -4.84
C THR A 402 -16.17 -15.37 -3.50
N PHE A 403 -16.87 -15.47 -2.37
CA PHE A 403 -16.22 -15.47 -1.05
C PHE A 403 -15.37 -16.73 -0.83
N LEU A 404 -15.81 -17.89 -1.33
CA LEU A 404 -15.01 -19.12 -1.33
C LEU A 404 -13.68 -18.93 -2.08
N LEU A 405 -13.75 -18.37 -3.31
CA LEU A 405 -12.58 -18.12 -4.14
C LEU A 405 -11.56 -17.22 -3.44
N TYR A 406 -11.99 -16.09 -2.88
CA TYR A 406 -11.10 -15.20 -2.13
C TYR A 406 -10.55 -15.88 -0.86
N GLY A 407 -11.34 -16.72 -0.19
CA GLY A 407 -10.88 -17.53 0.93
C GLY A 407 -9.74 -18.48 0.55
N VAL A 408 -9.91 -19.26 -0.53
CA VAL A 408 -8.90 -20.19 -1.03
C VAL A 408 -7.62 -19.46 -1.46
N LEU A 409 -7.74 -18.37 -2.24
CA LEU A 409 -6.59 -17.59 -2.68
C LEU A 409 -5.81 -16.98 -1.49
N THR A 410 -6.53 -16.53 -0.46
CA THR A 410 -5.93 -16.03 0.79
C THR A 410 -5.14 -17.13 1.50
N VAL A 411 -5.70 -18.34 1.63
CA VAL A 411 -5.01 -19.49 2.26
C VAL A 411 -3.75 -19.87 1.48
N VAL A 412 -3.81 -19.94 0.15
CA VAL A 412 -2.63 -20.25 -0.68
C VAL A 412 -1.49 -19.25 -0.43
N CYS A 413 -1.81 -17.95 -0.40
CA CYS A 413 -0.82 -16.92 -0.10
C CYS A 413 -0.30 -17.05 1.34
N LEU A 414 -1.18 -17.36 2.30
CA LEU A 414 -0.84 -17.49 3.72
C LEU A 414 0.13 -18.65 3.95
N VAL A 415 -0.08 -19.80 3.31
CA VAL A 415 0.82 -20.97 3.39
C VAL A 415 2.22 -20.60 2.90
N LEU A 416 2.33 -19.92 1.74
CA LEU A 416 3.62 -19.47 1.23
C LEU A 416 4.29 -18.46 2.17
N ILE A 417 3.52 -17.50 2.71
CA ILE A 417 4.02 -16.51 3.65
C ILE A 417 4.50 -17.17 4.95
N TYR A 418 3.80 -18.21 5.42
CA TYR A 418 4.18 -18.94 6.61
C TYR A 418 5.59 -19.54 6.50
N PHE A 419 5.96 -20.09 5.35
CA PHE A 419 7.29 -20.69 5.16
C PHE A 419 8.40 -19.66 4.92
N TYR A 420 8.14 -18.60 4.14
CA TYR A 420 9.22 -17.75 3.62
C TYR A 420 9.38 -16.39 4.31
N LEU A 421 8.37 -15.87 5.02
CA LEU A 421 8.43 -14.53 5.61
C LEU A 421 9.23 -14.53 6.92
N PRO A 422 10.36 -13.80 7.02
CA PRO A 422 11.04 -13.60 8.30
C PRO A 422 10.30 -12.60 9.18
N GLU A 423 10.58 -12.62 10.48
CA GLU A 423 10.13 -11.57 11.39
C GLU A 423 10.95 -10.29 11.18
N THR A 424 10.28 -9.15 10.98
CA THR A 424 10.91 -7.84 10.74
C THR A 424 10.80 -6.86 11.91
N LYS A 425 9.96 -7.15 12.91
CA LYS A 425 9.76 -6.23 14.05
C LYS A 425 11.07 -6.01 14.82
N ASN A 426 11.38 -4.75 15.10
CA ASN A 426 12.54 -4.28 15.87
C ASN A 426 13.91 -4.70 15.30
N LYS A 427 13.97 -5.05 14.01
CA LYS A 427 15.24 -5.33 13.33
C LYS A 427 15.70 -4.12 12.53
N THR A 428 17.01 -3.95 12.43
CA THR A 428 17.59 -2.95 11.55
C THR A 428 17.42 -3.36 10.07
N LEU A 429 17.45 -2.40 9.15
CA LEU A 429 17.36 -2.70 7.71
C LEU A 429 18.53 -3.59 7.24
N GLN A 430 19.68 -3.51 7.91
CA GLN A 430 20.86 -4.34 7.64
C GLN A 430 20.64 -5.78 8.09
N GLU A 431 20.14 -6.02 9.31
CA GLU A 431 19.77 -7.36 9.79
C GLU A 431 18.70 -8.03 8.92
N ILE A 432 17.75 -7.24 8.40
CA ILE A 432 16.72 -7.73 7.47
C ILE A 432 17.39 -8.17 6.15
N ASP A 433 18.27 -7.34 5.58
CA ASP A 433 19.03 -7.70 4.37
C ASP A 433 19.81 -9.00 4.56
N GLU A 434 20.54 -9.13 5.66
CA GLU A 434 21.30 -10.35 6.00
C GLU A 434 20.40 -11.58 6.11
N SER A 435 19.22 -11.46 6.74
CA SER A 435 18.26 -12.57 6.83
C SER A 435 17.64 -12.97 5.48
N LEU A 436 17.65 -12.05 4.52
CA LEU A 436 17.14 -12.24 3.17
C LEU A 436 18.21 -12.75 2.21
N ARG A 437 19.50 -12.68 2.56
CA ARG A 437 20.55 -13.32 1.77
C ARG A 437 20.29 -14.83 1.71
N TRP A 438 20.48 -15.38 0.52
CA TRP A 438 20.46 -16.83 0.35
C TRP A 438 21.63 -17.37 1.18
N LYS A 439 21.34 -18.26 2.15
CA LYS A 439 22.38 -19.02 2.84
C LYS A 439 23.10 -19.83 1.76
N THR A 440 24.19 -19.28 1.24
CA THR A 440 25.02 -19.99 0.27
C THR A 440 25.87 -20.92 1.11
N THR A 441 25.74 -22.23 0.90
CA THR A 441 26.43 -23.29 1.65
C THR A 441 27.94 -23.02 1.78
N LYS A 442 28.56 -22.36 0.78
CA LYS A 442 29.95 -21.91 0.83
C LYS A 442 30.30 -20.95 1.97
N SER A 443 29.41 -20.05 2.37
CA SER A 443 29.72 -19.06 3.42
C SER A 443 29.82 -19.69 4.82
N ILE A 444 29.10 -20.79 5.07
CA ILE A 444 29.14 -21.53 6.34
C ILE A 444 30.45 -22.33 6.43
N GLU A 445 30.92 -22.92 5.32
CA GLU A 445 32.24 -23.57 5.27
C GLU A 445 33.39 -22.57 5.37
N GLU A 446 33.30 -21.39 4.74
CA GLU A 446 34.35 -20.37 4.82
C GLU A 446 34.40 -19.70 6.21
N THR A 447 33.26 -19.38 6.84
CA THR A 447 33.25 -18.86 8.22
C THR A 447 33.61 -19.93 9.26
N SER A 448 33.23 -21.20 9.04
CA SER A 448 33.69 -22.35 9.82
C SER A 448 35.20 -22.60 9.70
N LYS A 449 35.79 -22.39 8.52
CA LYS A 449 37.24 -22.49 8.32
C LYS A 449 38.02 -21.27 8.83
N LEU A 450 37.42 -20.08 8.81
CA LEU A 450 38.04 -18.82 9.27
C LEU A 450 38.00 -18.65 10.79
N MET A 451 36.96 -19.13 11.49
CA MET A 451 36.86 -19.01 12.95
C MET A 451 38.02 -19.69 13.71
N PRO A 452 38.43 -20.93 13.38
CA PRO A 452 39.61 -21.55 13.98
C PRO A 452 40.92 -20.84 13.63
N ALA A 453 41.01 -20.26 12.43
CA ALA A 453 42.20 -19.54 11.95
C ALA A 453 42.41 -18.20 12.67
N LEU A 454 41.31 -17.48 12.99
CA LEU A 454 41.36 -16.23 13.74
C LEU A 454 41.64 -16.46 15.23
N ILE A 455 41.12 -17.54 15.82
CA ILE A 455 41.43 -17.94 17.20
C ILE A 455 42.91 -18.33 17.34
N ARG A 456 43.50 -19.00 16.32
CA ARG A 456 44.95 -19.30 16.31
C ARG A 456 45.83 -18.06 16.15
N LYS A 457 45.36 -17.02 15.45
CA LYS A 457 46.17 -15.81 15.18
C LYS A 457 46.20 -14.82 16.34
N ASN A 458 45.23 -14.90 17.26
CA ASN A 458 45.14 -14.03 18.44
C ASN A 458 45.70 -14.65 19.73
N ASN A 459 46.15 -15.91 19.72
CA ASN A 459 46.93 -16.49 20.81
C ASN A 459 48.42 -16.19 20.66
N VAL A 460 48.78 -14.91 20.54
CA VAL A 460 50.16 -14.47 20.80
C VAL A 460 50.28 -14.32 22.31
N THR A 461 51.06 -15.23 22.87
CA THR A 461 51.53 -15.33 24.25
C THR A 461 52.00 -13.98 24.78
N PHE A 462 51.38 -13.52 25.86
CA PHE A 462 52.05 -12.65 26.83
C PHE A 462 52.86 -13.59 27.74
N GLU A 463 54.15 -13.74 27.45
CA GLU A 463 55.17 -14.00 28.46
C GLU A 463 55.87 -12.69 28.82
#